data_AF-A0A517VEX8-F1
#
_entry.id   AF-A0A517VEX8-F1
#
_cell.length_a   1.000
_cell.length_b   1.000
_cell.length_c   1.000
_cell.angle_alpha   90.00
_cell.angle_beta   90.00
_cell.angle_gamma   90.00
#
_symmetry.space_group_name_H-M   'P 1'
#
loop_
_entity.id
_entity.type
_entity.pdbx_description
1 polymer ?
#
loop_
_entity_poly.entity_id
_entity_poly.type
_entity_poly.pdbx_seq_one_letter_code
_entity_poly.pdbx_strand_id
1 'polypeptide(L)'
;MTKQRIGIWIIGAWGGVSTTVAVGLTALQKGLSGTSGLVSENPYFEKLNLADWDQLVIGGHEIRDTSFVDAAKHFSETSGVFHPALLQAVEPELKAVQFVTTFPTFLREFSHLGKVQSFRQ
;
A
#
# COMPACT_ATOMS: atom_id res chain seq x y z
N MET A 1 -15.91 -8.88 -18.38
CA MET A 1 -16.27 -7.87 -17.37
C MET A 1 -14.99 -7.37 -16.71
N THR A 2 -14.76 -6.06 -16.61
CA THR A 2 -13.58 -5.51 -15.93
C THR A 2 -13.70 -5.75 -14.42
N LYS A 3 -12.71 -6.42 -13.81
CA LYS A 3 -12.65 -6.63 -12.36
C LYS A 3 -12.60 -5.26 -11.67
N GLN A 4 -13.52 -5.00 -10.73
CA GLN A 4 -13.56 -3.74 -9.99
C GLN A 4 -12.29 -3.58 -9.17
N ARG A 5 -11.63 -2.42 -9.26
CA ARG A 5 -10.44 -2.07 -8.45
C ARG A 5 -10.82 -1.16 -7.31
N ILE A 6 -10.29 -1.43 -6.13
CA ILE A 6 -10.52 -0.68 -4.90
C ILE A 6 -9.20 -0.01 -4.51
N GLY A 7 -9.20 1.32 -4.47
CA GLY A 7 -8.05 2.11 -4.04
C GLY A 7 -7.97 2.21 -2.52
N ILE A 8 -6.82 1.86 -1.96
CA ILE A 8 -6.45 2.10 -0.56
C ILE A 8 -5.52 3.31 -0.55
N TRP A 9 -5.97 4.43 0.03
CA TRP A 9 -5.19 5.65 0.12
C TRP A 9 -4.63 5.85 1.53
N ILE A 10 -3.31 5.77 1.67
CA ILE A 10 -2.64 5.82 2.98
C ILE A 10 -1.94 7.16 3.18
N ILE A 11 -2.22 7.84 4.30
CA ILE A 11 -1.48 9.03 4.72
C ILE A 11 -0.36 8.60 5.67
N GLY A 12 0.89 8.96 5.35
CA GLY A 12 2.08 8.38 5.97
C GLY A 12 2.48 7.08 5.27
N ALA A 13 2.59 7.12 3.94
CA ALA A 13 2.79 5.94 3.09
C ALA A 13 4.05 5.14 3.42
N TRP A 14 5.08 5.75 4.00
CA TRP A 14 6.33 5.06 4.33
C TRP A 14 6.48 4.76 5.83
N GLY A 15 5.41 4.89 6.61
CA GLY A 15 5.40 4.44 8.01
C GLY A 15 5.42 2.92 8.12
N GLY A 16 5.91 2.37 9.23
CA GLY A 16 6.05 0.92 9.40
C GLY A 16 4.75 0.12 9.16
N VAL A 17 3.60 0.66 9.56
CA VAL A 17 2.28 0.06 9.29
C VAL A 17 1.99 0.03 7.79
N SER A 18 2.12 1.18 7.12
CA SER A 18 1.88 1.33 5.67
C SER A 18 2.79 0.42 4.84
N THR A 19 4.06 0.36 5.22
CA THR A 19 5.04 -0.58 4.66
C THR A 19 4.60 -2.03 4.83
N THR A 20 4.15 -2.41 6.03
CA THR A 20 3.65 -3.76 6.31
C THR A 20 2.42 -4.10 5.52
N VAL A 21 1.50 -3.15 5.34
CA VAL A 21 0.31 -3.33 4.49
C VAL A 21 0.73 -3.61 3.04
N ALA A 22 1.64 -2.83 2.47
CA ALA A 22 2.04 -3.01 1.08
C ALA A 22 2.85 -4.29 0.84
N VAL A 23 3.81 -4.60 1.73
CA VAL A 23 4.58 -5.85 1.68
C VAL A 23 3.63 -7.05 1.83
N GLY A 24 2.73 -7.01 2.82
CA GLY A 24 1.78 -8.07 3.10
C GLY A 24 0.79 -8.30 1.96
N LEU A 25 0.19 -7.23 1.42
CA LEU A 25 -0.72 -7.34 0.27
C LEU A 25 -0.02 -7.92 -0.95
N THR A 26 1.19 -7.45 -1.26
CA THR A 26 1.97 -7.98 -2.39
C THR A 26 2.31 -9.45 -2.17
N ALA A 27 2.68 -9.84 -0.95
CA ALA A 27 2.96 -11.22 -0.60
C ALA A 27 1.72 -12.12 -0.76
N LEU A 28 0.54 -11.65 -0.34
CA LEU A 28 -0.75 -12.35 -0.52
C LEU A 28 -1.09 -12.51 -2.00
N GLN A 29 -0.98 -11.44 -2.79
CA GLN A 29 -1.22 -11.47 -4.24
C GLN A 29 -0.31 -12.47 -4.96
N LYS A 30 0.93 -12.67 -4.47
CA LYS A 30 1.91 -13.62 -5.03
C LYS A 30 1.85 -15.01 -4.38
N GLY A 31 0.96 -15.24 -3.41
CA GLY A 31 0.89 -16.50 -2.66
C GLY A 31 2.15 -16.81 -1.82
N LEU A 32 2.92 -15.79 -1.45
CA LEU A 32 4.16 -15.91 -0.66
C LEU A 32 3.91 -15.89 0.85
N SER A 33 2.68 -15.59 1.27
CA SER A 33 2.25 -15.59 2.67
C SER A 33 0.86 -16.20 2.80
N GLY A 34 0.57 -16.76 3.97
CA GLY A 34 -0.78 -17.16 4.35
C GLY A 34 -1.59 -15.99 4.92
N THR A 35 -2.81 -16.28 5.35
CA THR A 35 -3.79 -15.30 5.83
C THR A 35 -3.85 -15.17 7.36
N SER A 36 -2.88 -15.74 8.08
CA SER A 36 -2.81 -15.69 9.54
C SER A 36 -2.86 -14.25 10.07
N GLY A 37 -3.77 -14.01 11.01
CA GLY A 37 -3.97 -12.68 11.62
C GLY A 37 -4.96 -11.78 10.89
N LEU A 38 -5.44 -12.16 9.70
CA LEU A 38 -6.48 -11.43 8.98
C LEU A 38 -7.87 -11.83 9.51
N VAL A 39 -8.55 -10.91 10.19
CA VAL A 39 -9.90 -11.15 10.73
C VAL A 39 -10.90 -11.49 9.61
N SER A 40 -10.76 -10.86 8.44
CA SER A 40 -11.60 -11.10 7.27
C SER A 40 -11.54 -12.52 6.72
N GLU A 41 -10.49 -13.28 7.06
CA GLU A 41 -10.25 -14.65 6.60
C GLU A 41 -10.77 -15.70 7.60
N ASN A 42 -11.49 -15.27 8.64
CA ASN A 42 -12.14 -16.17 9.58
C ASN A 42 -13.42 -16.77 8.95
N PRO A 43 -13.75 -18.06 9.19
CA PRO A 43 -14.97 -18.70 8.70
C PRO A 43 -16.28 -17.94 8.90
N TYR A 44 -16.39 -17.09 9.93
CA TYR A 44 -17.58 -16.25 10.15
C TYR A 44 -17.84 -15.24 9.01
N PHE A 45 -16.82 -14.89 8.22
CA PHE A 45 -16.90 -13.90 7.14
C PHE A 45 -16.91 -14.52 5.73
N GLU A 46 -16.83 -15.84 5.58
CA GLU A 46 -16.80 -16.54 4.27
C GLU A 46 -18.00 -16.21 3.37
N LYS A 47 -19.15 -15.89 3.97
CA LYS A 47 -20.37 -15.53 3.23
C LYS A 47 -20.42 -14.07 2.80
N LEU A 48 -19.47 -13.24 3.26
CA LEU A 48 -19.32 -11.89 2.80
C LEU A 48 -18.51 -11.93 1.50
N ASN A 49 -19.08 -11.42 0.41
CA ASN A 49 -18.40 -11.28 -0.87
C ASN A 49 -17.35 -10.16 -0.81
N LEU A 50 -16.30 -10.39 -0.01
CA LEU A 50 -15.19 -9.46 0.20
C LEU A 50 -14.32 -9.37 -1.06
N ALA A 51 -13.52 -8.31 -1.13
CA ALA A 51 -12.64 -8.08 -2.26
C ALA A 51 -11.47 -9.07 -2.26
N ASP A 52 -11.16 -9.62 -3.44
CA ASP A 52 -9.94 -10.39 -3.64
C ASP A 52 -8.69 -9.48 -3.54
N TRP A 53 -7.54 -10.08 -3.23
CA TRP A 53 -6.29 -9.34 -3.09
C TRP A 53 -5.89 -8.57 -4.35
N ASP A 54 -6.14 -9.11 -5.54
CA ASP A 54 -5.83 -8.48 -6.84
C ASP A 54 -6.76 -7.30 -7.19
N GLN A 55 -7.84 -7.10 -6.43
CA GLN A 55 -8.72 -5.94 -6.56
C GLN A 55 -8.19 -4.74 -5.81
N LEU A 56 -7.31 -4.94 -4.83
CA LEU A 56 -6.79 -3.88 -3.97
C LEU A 56 -5.56 -3.24 -4.61
N VAL A 57 -5.59 -1.91 -4.76
CA VAL A 57 -4.46 -1.11 -5.23
C VAL A 57 -4.10 -0.05 -4.20
N ILE A 58 -2.81 0.10 -3.89
CA ILE A 58 -2.33 1.03 -2.87
C ILE A 58 -1.88 2.33 -3.55
N GLY A 59 -2.19 3.45 -2.91
CA GLY A 59 -1.60 4.76 -3.15
C GLY A 59 -1.49 5.50 -1.83
N GLY A 60 -1.01 6.75 -1.87
CA GLY A 60 -0.92 7.52 -0.64
C GLY A 60 -0.13 8.80 -0.72
N HIS A 61 -0.01 9.43 0.46
CA HIS A 61 0.81 10.60 0.69
C HIS A 61 1.88 10.34 1.74
N GLU A 62 3.01 11.01 1.58
CA GLU A 62 4.11 11.00 2.54
C GLU A 62 4.86 12.33 2.43
N ILE A 63 5.43 12.82 3.53
CA ILE A 63 6.12 14.13 3.56
C ILE A 63 7.63 14.01 3.42
N ARG A 64 8.17 12.82 3.69
CA ARG A 64 9.58 12.52 3.49
C ARG A 64 9.90 12.49 2.00
N ASP A 65 11.17 12.62 1.66
CA ASP A 65 11.68 12.43 0.30
C ASP A 65 12.55 11.18 0.25
N THR A 66 11.94 10.03 -0.05
CA THR A 66 12.59 8.72 -0.19
C THR A 66 11.75 7.81 -1.11
N SER A 67 12.00 6.51 -1.11
CA SER A 67 11.22 5.54 -1.87
C SER A 67 10.57 4.50 -0.95
N PHE A 68 9.53 3.83 -1.44
CA PHE A 68 8.89 2.76 -0.69
C PHE A 68 9.84 1.59 -0.40
N VAL A 69 10.75 1.32 -1.35
CA VAL A 69 11.77 0.27 -1.20
C VAL A 69 12.75 0.62 -0.09
N ASP A 70 13.23 1.86 -0.06
CA ASP A 70 14.18 2.30 0.96
C ASP A 70 13.53 2.34 2.35
N ALA A 71 12.29 2.81 2.43
CA ALA A 71 11.50 2.75 3.65
C ALA A 71 11.31 1.32 4.16
N ALA A 72 11.00 0.37 3.26
CA ALA A 72 10.83 -1.03 3.61
C ALA A 72 12.13 -1.69 4.08
N LYS A 73 13.25 -1.41 3.41
CA LYS A 73 14.58 -1.89 3.80
C LYS A 73 14.98 -1.36 5.17
N HIS A 74 14.89 -0.04 5.37
CA HIS A 74 15.21 0.60 6.64
C HIS A 74 14.35 0.06 7.79
N PHE A 75 13.03 -0.07 7.57
CA PHE A 75 12.13 -0.62 8.59
C PHE A 75 12.49 -2.07 8.92
N SER A 76 12.83 -2.89 7.92
CA SER A 76 13.24 -4.28 8.14
C SER A 76 14.55 -4.40 8.90
N GLU A 77 15.55 -3.58 8.57
CA GLU A 77 16.86 -3.58 9.24
C GLU A 77 16.76 -3.16 10.70
N THR A 78 15.89 -2.20 11.00
CA THR A 78 15.73 -1.66 12.36
C THR A 78 14.80 -2.49 13.24
N SER A 79 13.82 -3.19 12.67
CA SER A 79 12.79 -3.91 13.43
C SER A 79 12.87 -5.44 13.32
N GLY A 80 13.50 -5.98 12.28
CA GLY A 80 13.49 -7.42 11.99
C GLY A 80 12.13 -7.98 11.53
N VAL A 81 11.17 -7.12 11.18
CA VAL A 81 9.78 -7.54 10.88
C VAL A 81 9.66 -8.42 9.63
N PHE A 82 10.53 -8.24 8.62
CA PHE A 82 10.49 -9.03 7.40
C PHE A 82 11.73 -9.90 7.24
N HIS A 83 11.53 -11.10 6.70
CA HIS A 83 12.64 -11.91 6.20
C HIS A 83 13.21 -11.27 4.90
N PRO A 84 14.53 -11.12 4.74
CA PRO A 84 15.12 -10.45 3.56
C PRO A 84 14.68 -11.03 2.22
N ALA A 85 14.54 -12.36 2.15
CA ALA A 85 14.06 -13.04 0.94
C ALA A 85 12.63 -12.63 0.53
N LEU A 86 11.75 -12.35 1.50
CA LEU A 86 10.40 -11.86 1.20
C LEU A 86 10.46 -10.46 0.59
N LEU A 87 11.24 -9.56 1.19
CA LEU A 87 11.40 -8.20 0.66
C LEU A 87 11.98 -8.19 -0.76
N GLN A 88 12.98 -9.03 -1.02
CA GLN A 88 13.54 -9.19 -2.36
C GLN A 88 12.48 -9.67 -3.35
N ALA A 89 11.63 -10.62 -2.94
CA ALA A 89 10.58 -11.18 -3.80
C ALA A 89 9.48 -10.17 -4.15
N VAL A 90 9.18 -9.20 -3.28
CA VAL A 90 8.12 -8.19 -3.49
C VAL A 90 8.64 -6.83 -3.98
N GLU A 91 9.95 -6.62 -4.02
CA GLU A 91 10.58 -5.36 -4.42
C GLU A 91 10.10 -4.82 -5.79
N PRO A 92 9.93 -5.65 -6.85
CA PRO A 92 9.46 -5.15 -8.14
C PRO A 92 8.08 -4.50 -8.09
N GLU A 93 7.14 -5.08 -7.35
CA GLU A 93 5.79 -4.55 -7.20
C GLU A 93 5.78 -3.29 -6.33
N LEU A 94 6.58 -3.25 -5.25
CA LEU A 94 6.70 -2.05 -4.41
C LEU A 94 7.24 -0.84 -5.19
N LYS A 95 8.11 -1.05 -6.18
CA LYS A 95 8.60 0.01 -7.08
C LYS A 95 7.52 0.56 -8.01
N ALA A 96 6.49 -0.25 -8.32
CA ALA A 96 5.42 0.14 -9.23
C ALA A 96 4.32 0.97 -8.54
N VAL A 97 4.30 1.01 -7.20
CA VAL A 97 3.29 1.76 -6.45
C VAL A 97 3.59 3.26 -6.50
N GLN A 98 2.59 4.04 -6.89
CA GLN A 98 2.70 5.50 -7.02
C GLN A 98 2.30 6.18 -5.71
N PHE A 99 3.11 7.16 -5.29
CA PHE A 99 2.85 7.97 -4.10
C PHE A 99 3.11 9.45 -4.37
N VAL A 100 2.32 10.29 -3.70
CA VAL A 100 2.40 11.74 -3.83
C VAL A 100 3.17 12.30 -2.63
N THR A 101 4.31 12.93 -2.87
CA THR A 101 5.22 13.38 -1.80
C THR A 101 4.91 14.75 -1.20
N THR A 102 4.13 15.61 -1.87
CA THR A 102 3.76 16.92 -1.30
C THR A 102 2.43 17.44 -1.82
N PHE A 103 1.79 18.32 -1.04
CA PHE A 103 0.53 19.00 -1.38
C PHE A 103 0.59 19.80 -2.71
N PRO A 104 1.71 20.48 -3.08
CA PRO A 104 1.87 21.07 -4.41
C PRO A 104 1.84 20.03 -5.54
N THR A 105 2.44 18.85 -5.34
CA THR A 105 2.37 17.73 -6.29
C THR A 105 0.96 17.17 -6.39
N PHE A 106 0.26 17.03 -5.28
CA PHE A 106 -1.15 16.60 -5.24
C PHE A 106 -2.06 17.54 -6.03
N LEU A 107 -1.95 18.85 -5.81
CA LEU A 107 -2.74 19.83 -6.56
C LEU A 107 -2.44 19.78 -8.06
N ARG A 108 -1.20 19.46 -8.46
CA ARG A 108 -0.81 19.33 -9.87
C ARG A 108 -1.41 18.07 -10.50
N GLU A 109 -1.27 16.91 -9.86
CA GLU A 109 -1.77 15.63 -10.38
C GLU A 109 -3.30 15.54 -10.39
N PHE A 110 -3.97 16.16 -9.41
CA PHE A 110 -5.43 16.14 -9.27
C PHE A 110 -6.12 17.41 -9.78
N SER A 111 -5.38 18.36 -10.38
CA SER A 111 -5.91 19.58 -10.99
C SER A 111 -6.99 19.31 -12.05
N HIS A 112 -6.90 18.18 -12.74
CA HIS A 112 -7.85 17.75 -13.76
C HIS A 112 -9.15 17.15 -13.22
N LEU A 113 -9.22 16.83 -11.91
CA LEU A 113 -10.40 16.19 -11.29
C LEU A 113 -11.42 17.20 -10.73
N GLY A 114 -11.29 18.48 -11.06
CA GLY A 114 -12.37 19.48 -11.01
C GLY A 114 -12.91 19.88 -9.63
N LYS A 115 -12.49 19.24 -8.53
CA LYS A 115 -12.90 19.60 -7.15
C LYS A 115 -11.80 19.29 -6.13
N VAL A 116 -10.72 20.05 -6.13
CA VAL A 116 -9.91 20.22 -4.92
C VAL A 116 -9.98 21.69 -4.53
N GLN A 117 -11.00 22.03 -3.74
CA GLN A 117 -11.07 23.36 -3.14
C GLN A 117 -9.93 23.49 -2.13
N SER A 118 -9.10 24.50 -2.38
CA SER A 118 -8.05 25.05 -1.52
C SER A 118 -8.37 24.94 -0.03
N PHE A 119 -7.70 24.03 0.68
CA PHE A 119 -7.49 24.17 2.13
C PHE A 119 -6.33 25.17 2.32
N ARG A 120 -6.67 26.46 2.41
CA ARG A 120 -5.81 27.46 3.04
C ARG A 120 -6.25 27.56 4.50
N GLN A 121 -5.36 27.29 5.44
CA GLN A 121 -5.41 27.91 6.75
C GLN A 121 -4.80 29.31 6.66
#